data_AF-A0A7S4FME2-F1
#
_entry.id   AF-A0A7S4FME2-F1
#
_cell.length_a   1.000
_cell.length_b   1.000
_cell.length_c   1.000
_cell.angle_alpha   90.00
_cell.angle_beta   90.00
_cell.angle_gamma   90.00
#
_symmetry.space_group_name_H-M   'P 1'
#
loop_
_entity.id
_entity.type
_entity.pdbx_description
1 polymer ?
#
loop_
_entity_poly.entity_id
_entity_poly.type
_entity_poly.pdbx_seq_one_letter_code
_entity_poly.pdbx_strand_id
1 'polypeptide(L)'
;MKDSPPQRVRRLSISASPLPAVSNRSVLIGVQYQGTSYQRSHARTHVLQMQQWLQSQGFTGPQKVLLEDDRADPTTLPTAVNVLHALQWLVRGVHAHDSLFLYFCGCVTQCTSNGGSLSEEAWCPMDFQCGPAPKHRMIPDSRLSEILVQALPPSTQLTCIVDSGNSGAGMRLPHGWG
;
A
#
# COMPACT_ATOMS: atom_id res chain seq x y z
N MET A 1 -24.35 2.07 -19.75
CA MET A 1 -24.03 2.57 -18.41
C MET A 1 -24.45 1.52 -17.41
N LYS A 2 -23.49 0.84 -16.78
CA LYS A 2 -23.76 -0.11 -15.70
C LYS A 2 -22.68 0.12 -14.65
N ASP A 3 -23.08 0.78 -13.57
CA ASP A 3 -22.29 0.93 -12.36
C ASP A 3 -21.79 -0.44 -11.91
N SER A 4 -20.49 -0.64 -12.02
CA SER A 4 -19.82 -1.79 -11.41
C SER A 4 -19.41 -1.35 -10.01
N PRO A 5 -19.78 -2.11 -8.96
CA PRO A 5 -19.40 -1.74 -7.59
C PRO A 5 -17.86 -1.75 -7.45
N PRO A 6 -17.28 -0.94 -6.55
CA PRO A 6 -15.85 -0.98 -6.29
C PRO A 6 -15.45 -2.40 -5.90
N GLN A 7 -14.54 -2.99 -6.67
CA GLN A 7 -14.17 -4.39 -6.50
C GLN A 7 -13.28 -4.56 -5.27
N ARG A 8 -13.81 -5.32 -4.31
CA ARG A 8 -13.14 -6.02 -3.20
C ARG A 8 -12.12 -5.20 -2.41
N VAL A 9 -12.63 -4.34 -1.53
CA VAL A 9 -11.89 -3.82 -0.37
C VAL A 9 -11.46 -5.00 0.52
N ARG A 10 -10.15 -5.26 0.62
CA ARG A 10 -9.63 -6.10 1.70
C ARG A 10 -9.41 -5.21 2.92
N ARG A 11 -10.28 -5.37 3.93
CA ARG A 11 -10.14 -4.68 5.21
C ARG A 11 -9.27 -5.56 6.12
N LEU A 12 -8.00 -5.21 6.31
CA LEU A 12 -7.30 -5.63 7.52
C LEU A 12 -7.84 -4.76 8.65
N SER A 13 -8.85 -5.24 9.38
CA SER A 13 -9.27 -4.62 10.63
C SER A 13 -8.89 -5.56 11.76
N ILE A 14 -7.73 -5.32 12.37
CA ILE A 14 -7.45 -5.83 13.72
C ILE A 14 -8.25 -4.93 14.66
N SER A 15 -9.48 -5.34 14.95
CA SER A 15 -10.37 -4.64 15.87
C SER A 15 -10.14 -5.15 17.29
N ALA A 16 -9.34 -4.43 18.06
CA ALA A 16 -9.53 -4.35 19.51
C ALA A 16 -10.32 -3.07 19.80
N SER A 17 -11.27 -3.15 20.73
CA SER A 17 -12.25 -2.12 21.13
C SER A 17 -11.76 -0.66 21.05
N PRO A 18 -12.66 0.32 20.78
CA PRO A 18 -12.29 1.69 20.45
C PRO A 18 -11.86 2.44 21.71
N LEU A 19 -10.65 2.18 22.18
CA LEU A 19 -9.89 3.25 22.78
C LEU A 19 -9.66 4.28 21.67
N PRO A 20 -9.94 5.58 21.89
CA PRO A 20 -9.59 6.59 20.91
C PRO A 20 -8.09 6.44 20.60
N ALA A 21 -7.77 6.27 19.32
CA ALA A 21 -6.39 6.15 18.89
C ALA A 21 -5.60 7.36 19.40
N VAL A 22 -4.45 7.11 20.02
CA VAL A 22 -3.62 8.19 20.58
C VAL A 22 -3.11 9.09 19.47
N SER A 23 -2.75 8.49 18.34
CA SER A 23 -2.44 9.19 17.09
C SER A 23 -2.87 8.37 15.87
N ASN A 24 -3.02 9.04 14.73
CA ASN A 24 -3.28 8.39 13.46
C ASN A 24 -2.39 8.95 12.35
N ARG A 25 -2.03 8.10 11.38
CA ARG A 25 -1.15 8.48 10.26
C ARG A 25 -1.34 7.59 9.05
N SER A 26 -1.22 8.17 7.86
CA SER A 26 -1.57 7.46 6.62
C SER A 26 -0.54 7.60 5.50
N VAL A 27 -0.46 6.56 4.67
CA VAL A 27 0.26 6.56 3.40
C VAL A 27 -0.71 6.16 2.30
N LEU A 28 -0.84 7.00 1.28
CA LEU A 28 -1.68 6.76 0.10
C LEU A 28 -0.81 6.77 -1.14
N ILE A 29 -0.85 5.70 -1.94
CA ILE A 29 0.02 5.50 -3.09
C ILE A 29 -0.85 5.19 -4.31
N GLY A 30 -0.68 5.95 -5.39
CA GLY A 30 -1.34 5.72 -6.66
C GLY A 30 -0.35 5.66 -7.81
N VAL A 31 -0.35 4.55 -8.53
CA VAL A 31 0.54 4.31 -9.67
C VAL A 31 -0.29 4.15 -10.94
N GLN A 32 0.01 4.96 -11.95
CA GLN A 32 -0.75 5.05 -13.19
C GLN A 32 -0.02 4.38 -14.37
N TYR A 33 1.28 4.11 -14.25
CA TYR A 33 2.13 3.50 -15.28
C TYR A 33 2.03 4.21 -16.63
N GLN A 34 2.05 5.55 -16.62
CA GLN A 34 1.83 6.40 -17.78
C GLN A 34 2.81 6.06 -18.91
N GLY A 35 2.28 5.88 -20.12
CA GLY A 35 3.10 5.56 -21.30
C GLY A 35 3.58 4.11 -21.37
N THR A 36 3.08 3.21 -20.53
CA THR A 36 3.37 1.77 -20.56
C THR A 36 2.12 0.96 -20.93
N SER A 37 2.31 -0.34 -21.22
CA SER A 37 1.20 -1.28 -21.41
C SER A 37 0.36 -1.54 -20.14
N TYR A 38 0.80 -1.07 -18.98
CA TYR A 38 0.13 -1.24 -17.69
C TYR A 38 -0.69 -0.01 -17.27
N GLN A 39 -0.90 0.95 -18.18
CA GLN A 39 -1.48 2.24 -17.84
C GLN A 39 -2.88 2.13 -17.20
N ARG A 40 -3.11 2.89 -16.12
CA ARG A 40 -4.39 2.97 -15.38
C ARG A 40 -4.75 4.43 -15.13
N SER A 41 -5.92 4.87 -15.57
CA SER A 41 -6.35 6.28 -15.45
C SER A 41 -6.93 6.64 -14.08
N HIS A 42 -7.40 5.65 -13.31
CA HIS A 42 -8.20 5.89 -12.10
C HIS A 42 -7.40 5.97 -10.79
N ALA A 43 -6.10 5.61 -10.78
CA ALA A 43 -5.33 5.48 -9.53
C ALA A 43 -5.28 6.78 -8.72
N ARG A 44 -5.05 7.92 -9.37
CA ARG A 44 -5.10 9.25 -8.73
C ARG A 44 -6.46 9.54 -8.13
N THR A 45 -7.52 9.37 -8.92
CA THR A 45 -8.89 9.63 -8.46
C THR A 45 -9.22 8.81 -7.23
N HIS A 46 -8.86 7.53 -7.21
CA HIS A 46 -9.11 6.66 -6.07
C HIS A 46 -8.30 7.07 -4.83
N VAL A 47 -7.04 7.48 -4.99
CA VAL A 47 -6.22 8.02 -3.89
C VAL A 47 -6.87 9.27 -3.28
N LEU A 48 -7.32 10.21 -4.10
CA LEU A 48 -7.96 11.44 -3.63
C LEU A 48 -9.31 11.16 -2.95
N GLN A 49 -10.11 10.22 -3.48
CA GLN A 49 -11.34 9.77 -2.84
C GLN A 49 -11.08 9.09 -1.49
N MET A 50 -10.04 8.25 -1.41
CA MET A 50 -9.64 7.60 -0.16
C MET A 50 -9.17 8.63 0.87
N GLN A 51 -8.39 9.62 0.43
CA GLN A 51 -7.95 10.73 1.26
C GLN A 51 -9.15 11.50 1.87
N GLN A 52 -10.12 11.86 1.04
CA GLN A 52 -11.33 12.56 1.49
C GLN A 52 -12.18 11.68 2.42
N TRP A 53 -12.31 10.39 2.10
CA TRP A 53 -13.03 9.45 2.95
C TRP A 53 -12.38 9.33 4.34
N LEU A 54 -11.06 9.17 4.41
CA LEU A 54 -10.32 9.13 5.67
C LEU A 54 -10.56 10.36 6.54
N GLN A 55 -10.51 11.56 5.94
CA GLN A 55 -10.81 12.80 6.65
C GLN A 55 -12.24 12.80 7.22
N SER A 56 -13.23 12.33 6.46
CA SER A 56 -14.62 12.21 6.93
C SER A 56 -14.79 11.20 8.08
N GLN A 57 -13.88 10.24 8.22
CA GLN A 57 -13.83 9.29 9.34
C GLN A 57 -13.02 9.82 10.54
N GLY A 58 -12.57 11.08 10.52
CA GLY A 58 -11.75 11.67 11.59
C GLY A 58 -10.27 11.30 11.55
N PHE A 59 -9.78 10.73 10.44
CA PHE A 59 -8.38 10.38 10.26
C PHE A 59 -7.59 11.59 9.74
N THR A 60 -7.24 12.51 10.65
CA THR A 60 -6.72 13.85 10.34
C THR A 60 -5.23 14.06 10.64
N GLY A 61 -4.53 13.02 11.07
CA GLY A 61 -3.11 13.09 11.39
C GLY A 61 -2.20 13.10 10.15
N PRO A 62 -0.87 13.01 10.36
CA PRO A 62 0.11 13.15 9.29
C PRO A 62 -0.13 12.16 8.14
N GLN A 63 0.03 12.65 6.91
CA GLN A 63 -0.20 11.87 5.71
C GLN A 63 0.93 12.05 4.69
N LYS A 64 1.32 10.93 4.04
CA LYS A 64 2.12 10.96 2.82
C LYS A 64 1.27 10.49 1.65
N VAL A 65 1.29 11.26 0.57
CA VAL A 65 0.61 10.95 -0.69
C VAL A 65 1.65 10.83 -1.78
N LEU A 66 1.68 9.69 -2.47
CA LEU A 66 2.59 9.44 -3.59
C LEU A 66 1.78 9.22 -4.86
N LEU A 67 2.01 10.05 -5.88
CA LEU A 67 1.27 10.08 -7.13
C LEU A 67 2.23 10.29 -8.32
N GLU A 68 2.06 9.48 -9.36
CA GLU A 68 2.97 9.46 -10.51
C GLU A 68 2.97 10.75 -11.35
N ASP A 69 1.87 11.50 -11.33
CA ASP A 69 1.71 12.75 -12.03
C ASP A 69 2.13 13.98 -11.21
N ASP A 70 2.52 13.80 -9.95
CA ASP A 70 3.06 14.88 -9.11
C ASP A 70 4.55 15.12 -9.39
N ARG A 71 4.86 15.54 -10.62
CA ARG A 71 6.24 15.69 -11.09
C ARG A 71 6.96 16.94 -10.58
N ALA A 72 6.28 17.77 -9.80
CA ALA A 72 6.88 18.96 -9.18
C ALA A 72 7.85 18.59 -8.05
N ASP A 73 7.59 17.47 -7.34
CA ASP A 73 8.44 16.97 -6.27
C ASP A 73 8.83 15.50 -6.54
N PRO A 74 10.11 15.22 -6.86
CA PRO A 74 10.57 13.85 -7.09
C PRO A 74 10.36 12.90 -5.90
N THR A 75 10.19 13.42 -4.68
CA THR A 75 9.96 12.62 -3.47
C THR A 75 8.52 12.15 -3.32
N THR A 76 7.57 12.74 -4.03
CA THR A 76 6.17 12.31 -4.07
C THR A 76 5.88 11.31 -5.19
N LEU A 77 6.85 11.05 -6.08
CA LEU A 77 6.71 10.02 -7.10
C LEU A 77 6.69 8.61 -6.47
N PRO A 78 5.81 7.70 -6.90
CA PRO A 78 5.69 6.34 -6.35
C PRO A 78 6.77 5.39 -6.90
N THR A 79 8.04 5.79 -6.79
CA THR A 79 9.20 4.92 -7.08
C THR A 79 9.39 3.89 -5.97
N ALA A 80 10.09 2.79 -6.25
CA ALA A 80 10.37 1.75 -5.26
C ALA A 80 11.01 2.32 -3.98
N VAL A 81 11.97 3.23 -4.15
CA VAL A 81 12.67 3.90 -3.06
C VAL A 81 11.71 4.76 -2.24
N ASN A 82 10.91 5.62 -2.89
CA ASN A 82 9.98 6.51 -2.20
C ASN A 82 8.86 5.75 -1.49
N VAL A 83 8.34 4.68 -2.10
CA VAL A 83 7.35 3.79 -1.46
C VAL A 83 7.94 3.18 -0.20
N LEU A 84 9.13 2.58 -0.27
CA LEU A 84 9.78 2.00 0.91
C LEU A 84 10.03 3.04 2.01
N HIS A 85 10.48 4.25 1.65
CA HIS A 85 10.64 5.33 2.61
C HIS A 85 9.31 5.79 3.23
N ALA A 86 8.22 5.82 2.46
CA ALA A 86 6.90 6.15 2.98
C ALA A 86 6.40 5.08 3.96
N LEU A 87 6.60 3.80 3.67
CA LEU A 87 6.24 2.69 4.56
C LEU A 87 7.09 2.71 5.85
N GLN A 88 8.40 2.92 5.74
CA GLN A 88 9.27 3.09 6.90
C GLN A 88 8.87 4.31 7.73
N TRP A 89 8.54 5.42 7.08
CA TRP A 89 8.00 6.57 7.75
C TRP A 89 6.74 6.17 8.51
N LEU A 90 5.76 5.51 7.88
CA LEU A 90 4.47 5.10 8.47
C LEU A 90 4.62 4.34 9.80
N VAL A 91 5.62 3.48 9.92
CA VAL A 91 5.84 2.65 11.11
C VAL A 91 6.80 3.26 12.12
N ARG A 92 7.52 4.34 11.76
CA ARG A 92 8.54 4.95 12.61
C ARG A 92 7.92 5.62 13.82
N GLY A 93 8.38 5.22 15.02
CA GLY A 93 7.96 5.81 16.29
C GLY A 93 6.52 5.51 16.66
N VAL A 94 5.94 4.44 16.11
CA VAL A 94 4.58 4.01 16.43
C VAL A 94 4.53 3.41 17.83
N HIS A 95 3.49 3.75 18.58
CA HIS A 95 3.22 3.25 19.92
C HIS A 95 1.98 2.34 19.92
N ALA A 96 1.80 1.57 21.00
CA ALA A 96 0.60 0.78 21.19
C ALA A 96 -0.65 1.67 21.10
N HIS A 97 -1.71 1.16 20.48
CA HIS A 97 -2.98 1.85 20.23
C HIS A 97 -2.96 3.00 19.20
N ASP A 98 -1.86 3.21 18.48
CA ASP A 98 -1.88 4.04 17.27
C ASP A 98 -2.64 3.37 16.13
N SER A 99 -3.25 4.19 15.26
CA SER A 99 -3.96 3.74 14.06
C SER A 99 -3.23 4.17 12.78
N LEU A 100 -2.76 3.17 12.03
CA LEU A 100 -2.06 3.34 10.77
C LEU A 100 -2.97 2.98 9.59
N PHE A 101 -2.90 3.76 8.52
CA PHE A 101 -3.64 3.47 7.30
C PHE A 101 -2.72 3.46 6.07
N LEU A 102 -2.81 2.41 5.27
CA LEU A 102 -2.06 2.24 4.04
C LEU A 102 -3.04 1.96 2.90
N TYR A 103 -2.99 2.78 1.86
CA TYR A 103 -3.73 2.57 0.62
C TYR A 103 -2.75 2.47 -0.54
N PHE A 104 -2.83 1.38 -1.31
CA PHE A 104 -2.06 1.20 -2.54
C PHE A 104 -3.02 0.94 -3.69
N CYS A 105 -2.97 1.79 -4.73
CA CYS A 105 -3.65 1.57 -6.00
C CYS A 105 -2.60 1.42 -7.10
N GLY A 106 -2.43 0.20 -7.61
CA GLY A 106 -1.36 -0.14 -8.56
C GLY A 106 -1.29 -1.64 -8.84
N CYS A 107 -0.52 -2.06 -9.82
CA CYS A 107 -0.32 -3.47 -10.16
C CYS A 107 0.38 -4.24 -9.03
N VAL A 108 -0.09 -5.47 -8.85
CA VAL A 108 0.55 -6.51 -8.04
C VAL A 108 0.81 -7.70 -8.95
N THR A 109 2.01 -8.25 -8.89
CA THR A 109 2.46 -9.38 -9.72
C THR A 109 3.07 -10.48 -8.85
N GLN A 110 3.31 -11.65 -9.43
CA GLN A 110 4.11 -12.68 -8.77
C GLN A 110 5.60 -12.50 -9.07
N CYS A 111 6.44 -12.70 -8.06
CA CYS A 111 7.89 -12.82 -8.20
C CYS A 111 8.41 -14.07 -7.48
N THR A 112 9.57 -14.54 -7.90
CA THR A 112 10.30 -15.61 -7.22
C THR A 112 10.89 -15.08 -5.92
N SER A 113 10.66 -15.76 -4.80
CA SER A 113 11.19 -15.37 -3.51
C SER A 113 12.72 -15.48 -3.44
N ASN A 114 13.31 -14.74 -2.50
CA ASN A 114 14.73 -14.88 -2.17
C ASN A 114 14.99 -16.27 -1.57
N GLY A 115 15.42 -17.21 -2.42
CA GLY A 115 15.53 -18.64 -2.11
C GLY A 115 15.04 -19.55 -3.23
N GLY A 116 14.34 -18.97 -4.23
CA GLY A 116 14.08 -19.58 -5.53
C GLY A 116 13.04 -20.71 -5.57
N SER A 117 12.48 -21.10 -4.42
CA SER A 117 11.57 -22.25 -4.32
C SER A 117 10.09 -21.89 -4.28
N LEU A 118 9.73 -20.66 -3.92
CA LEU A 118 8.34 -20.21 -3.76
C LEU A 118 8.07 -18.94 -4.57
N SER A 119 6.87 -18.82 -5.14
CA SER A 119 6.37 -17.54 -5.67
C SER A 119 5.69 -16.75 -4.55
N GLU A 120 5.98 -15.45 -4.50
CA GLU A 120 5.30 -14.49 -3.63
C GLU A 120 4.71 -13.35 -4.46
N GLU A 121 3.74 -12.62 -3.90
CA GLU A 121 3.22 -11.41 -4.54
C GLU A 121 4.17 -10.24 -4.31
N ALA A 122 4.17 -9.29 -5.23
CA ALA A 122 4.98 -8.08 -5.15
C ALA A 122 4.23 -6.89 -5.74
N TRP A 123 4.33 -5.75 -5.06
CA TRP A 123 3.81 -4.48 -5.57
C TRP A 123 4.74 -3.97 -6.67
N CYS A 124 4.16 -3.34 -7.69
CA CYS A 124 4.90 -2.71 -8.79
C CYS A 124 4.91 -1.17 -8.63
N PRO A 125 5.99 -0.56 -8.15
CA PRO A 125 6.17 0.90 -8.18
C PRO A 125 6.26 1.43 -9.62
N MET A 126 6.21 2.75 -9.83
CA MET A 126 6.22 3.30 -11.21
C MET A 126 7.48 2.95 -12.00
N ASP A 127 8.61 2.76 -11.32
CA ASP A 127 9.91 2.46 -11.91
C ASP A 127 10.22 0.96 -11.96
N PHE A 128 9.22 0.08 -11.76
CA PHE A 128 9.44 -1.37 -11.72
C PHE A 128 10.06 -1.95 -13.00
N GLN A 129 9.90 -1.28 -14.14
CA GLN A 129 10.49 -1.69 -15.43
C GLN A 129 11.81 -0.99 -15.75
N CYS A 130 12.28 -0.06 -14.91
CA CYS A 130 13.46 0.75 -15.19
C CYS A 130 14.76 0.01 -14.85
N GLY A 131 15.69 -0.06 -15.81
CA GLY A 131 17.05 -0.55 -15.62
C GLY A 131 17.26 -2.04 -15.89
N PRO A 132 18.50 -2.55 -15.70
CA PRO A 132 18.89 -3.90 -16.15
C PRO A 132 18.28 -5.04 -15.32
N ALA A 133 17.68 -4.75 -14.16
CA ALA A 133 17.11 -5.72 -13.25
C ALA A 133 15.73 -5.26 -12.73
N PRO A 134 14.67 -5.28 -13.58
CA PRO A 134 13.33 -4.81 -13.21
C PRO A 134 12.76 -5.52 -11.97
N LYS A 135 13.14 -6.78 -11.74
CA LYS A 135 12.72 -7.54 -10.56
C LYS A 135 13.20 -6.94 -9.24
N HIS A 136 14.31 -6.18 -9.22
CA HIS A 136 14.87 -5.60 -8.00
C HIS A 136 14.13 -4.34 -7.53
N ARG A 137 13.21 -3.81 -8.35
CA ARG A 137 12.39 -2.63 -8.02
C ARG A 137 10.96 -2.99 -7.64
N MET A 138 10.55 -4.25 -7.84
CA MET A 138 9.31 -4.74 -7.24
C MET A 138 9.48 -4.82 -5.72
N ILE A 139 8.39 -4.68 -4.98
CA ILE A 139 8.39 -4.75 -3.51
C ILE A 139 7.64 -6.02 -3.11
N PRO A 140 8.34 -7.13 -2.81
CA PRO A 140 7.71 -8.40 -2.45
C PRO A 140 6.99 -8.35 -1.09
N ASP A 141 6.01 -9.23 -0.90
CA ASP A 141 5.27 -9.39 0.35
C ASP A 141 6.18 -9.63 1.55
N SER A 142 7.26 -10.40 1.40
CA SER A 142 8.27 -10.58 2.45
C SER A 142 8.86 -9.26 2.93
N ARG A 143 9.17 -8.34 2.00
CA ARG A 143 9.70 -7.01 2.31
C ARG A 143 8.64 -6.10 2.94
N LEU A 144 7.39 -6.18 2.46
CA LEU A 144 6.28 -5.47 3.08
C LEU A 144 6.05 -5.95 4.52
N SER A 145 6.10 -7.26 4.77
CA SER A 145 5.93 -7.87 6.09
C SER A 145 7.02 -7.46 7.08
N GLU A 146 8.28 -7.42 6.64
CA GLU A 146 9.40 -6.92 7.44
C GLU A 146 9.16 -5.49 7.94
N ILE A 147 8.66 -4.61 7.07
CA ILE A 147 8.45 -3.19 7.41
C ILE A 147 7.14 -2.97 8.18
N LEU A 148 6.04 -3.60 7.75
CA LEU A 148 4.69 -3.27 8.18
C LEU A 148 4.16 -4.16 9.30
N VAL A 149 4.78 -5.32 9.56
CA VAL A 149 4.33 -6.28 10.57
C VAL A 149 5.39 -6.47 11.63
N GLN A 150 6.60 -6.85 11.23
CA GLN A 150 7.65 -7.19 12.20
C GLN A 150 8.16 -5.98 12.99
N ALA A 151 8.02 -4.77 12.43
CA ALA A 151 8.46 -3.54 13.08
C ALA A 151 7.41 -2.94 14.05
N LEU A 152 6.17 -3.43 14.06
CA LEU A 152 5.10 -2.81 14.85
C LEU A 152 5.02 -3.36 16.28
N PRO A 153 4.85 -2.50 17.29
CA PRO A 153 4.56 -2.96 18.65
C PRO A 153 3.25 -3.76 18.71
N PRO A 154 3.11 -4.70 19.66
CA PRO A 154 1.83 -5.33 19.97
C PRO A 154 0.74 -4.28 20.20
N SER A 155 -0.50 -4.62 19.83
CA SER A 155 -1.69 -3.75 20.00
C SER A 155 -1.71 -2.49 19.12
N THR A 156 -0.87 -2.40 18.09
CA THR A 156 -1.00 -1.40 17.01
C THR A 156 -2.10 -1.82 16.02
N GLN A 157 -2.87 -0.87 15.50
CA GLN A 157 -3.83 -1.13 14.43
C GLN A 157 -3.28 -0.65 13.08
N LEU A 158 -3.02 -1.57 12.16
CA LEU A 158 -2.69 -1.26 10.76
C LEU A 158 -3.84 -1.71 9.85
N THR A 159 -4.45 -0.76 9.15
CA THR A 159 -5.38 -1.03 8.05
C THR A 159 -4.65 -0.86 6.72
N CYS A 160 -4.54 -1.93 5.93
CA CYS A 160 -3.98 -1.88 4.57
C CYS A 160 -5.06 -2.27 3.55
N ILE A 161 -5.21 -1.44 2.52
CA ILE A 161 -6.10 -1.68 1.38
C ILE A 161 -5.26 -1.65 0.10
N VAL A 162 -5.39 -2.70 -0.71
CA VAL A 162 -4.70 -2.85 -2.00
C VAL A 162 -5.75 -2.92 -3.11
N ASP A 163 -5.75 -1.93 -4.00
CA ASP A 163 -6.59 -1.82 -5.19
C ASP A 163 -5.77 -2.12 -6.45
N SER A 164 -5.56 -3.41 -6.69
CA SER A 164 -4.66 -3.88 -7.75
C SER A 164 -5.30 -4.24 -9.07
N GLY A 165 -6.64 -4.13 -9.20
CA GLY A 165 -7.36 -4.33 -10.45
C GLY A 165 -7.28 -5.73 -11.07
N ASN A 166 -6.59 -6.68 -10.44
CA ASN A 166 -6.52 -8.06 -10.93
C ASN A 166 -7.61 -8.91 -10.27
N SER A 167 -8.64 -9.22 -11.04
CA SER A 167 -9.72 -10.16 -10.69
C SER A 167 -9.26 -11.63 -10.67
N GLY A 168 -7.98 -11.95 -10.41
CA GLY A 168 -7.46 -13.30 -10.62
C GLY A 168 -6.05 -13.58 -10.08
N ALA A 169 -5.85 -13.38 -8.78
CA ALA A 169 -4.80 -13.94 -7.91
C ALA A 169 -4.83 -13.03 -6.66
N GLY A 170 -5.53 -13.34 -5.58
CA GLY A 170 -5.44 -14.62 -4.90
C GLY A 170 -4.41 -14.60 -3.78
N MET A 171 -3.99 -13.43 -3.23
CA MET A 171 -3.25 -13.38 -1.97
C MET A 171 -3.98 -14.20 -0.93
N ARG A 172 -3.43 -15.38 -0.66
CA ARG A 172 -3.85 -16.31 0.36
C ARG A 172 -2.91 -16.04 1.51
N LEU A 173 -3.29 -15.08 2.37
CA LEU A 173 -2.60 -14.90 3.63
C LEU A 173 -2.75 -16.20 4.43
N PRO A 174 -1.69 -16.70 5.08
CA PRO A 174 -1.84 -17.78 6.05
C PRO A 174 -2.82 -17.33 7.13
N HIS A 175 -3.75 -18.23 7.45
CA HIS A 175 -4.83 -18.00 8.40
C HIS A 175 -4.29 -17.53 9.76
N GLY A 176 -5.09 -16.70 10.43
CA GLY A 176 -4.77 -16.09 11.71
C GLY A 176 -4.36 -17.11 12.76
N TRP A 177 -3.51 -16.65 13.67
CA TRP A 177 -3.26 -17.32 14.93
C TRP A 177 -4.25 -16.75 15.94
N GLY A 178 -5.06 -17.64 16.51
CA GLY A 178 -5.66 -17.42 17.82
C GLY A 178 -4.66 -17.70 18.94
#